data_AF-T0ZUA7-F1
#
_entry.id   AF-T0ZUA7-F1
#
_cell.length_a   1.000
_cell.length_b   1.000
_cell.length_c   1.000
_cell.angle_alpha   90.00
_cell.angle_beta   90.00
_cell.angle_gamma   90.00
#
_symmetry.space_group_name_H-M   'P 1'
#
loop_
_entity.id
_entity.type
_entity.pdbx_description
1 polymer ?
#
loop_
_entity_poly.entity_id
_entity_poly.type
_entity_poly.pdbx_seq_one_letter_code
_entity_poly.pdbx_strand_id
1 'polypeptide(L)'
;RKVTLVEKEFLGGECLNRGCIPSKALLHVSSLLTELRDAGPVFGVKAEGVRVDLVALQAWRAGVVEKERAGVAQLLKAAGVSIRSGTVELTGPRTALLRPAAGGDPEELHFQAAILATGAYPMSLPGMEPDGSRVLTAREMLTLSEVPPQLLVLGGGVTGVELGQHFARLGSKVTIVELLPQIVPGTEKDLATELRRSLERMGMEILTGTRATGLERAG
;
A
#
# COMPACT_ATOMS: atom_id res chain seq x y z
N ARG A 1 13.65 24.95 -18.79
CA ARG A 1 12.55 25.55 -18.00
C ARG A 1 12.95 25.47 -16.53
N LYS A 2 12.72 26.50 -15.71
CA LYS A 2 12.95 26.40 -14.26
C LYS A 2 11.76 25.68 -13.63
N VAL A 3 12.02 24.62 -12.86
CA VAL A 3 10.98 23.79 -12.24
C VAL A 3 11.17 23.81 -10.73
N THR A 4 10.07 24.07 -10.02
CA THR A 4 9.97 23.92 -8.58
C THR A 4 9.02 22.76 -8.29
N LEU A 5 9.47 21.80 -7.50
CA LEU A 5 8.63 20.71 -6.98
C LEU A 5 8.40 20.97 -5.49
N VAL A 6 7.15 20.89 -5.06
CA VAL A 6 6.81 20.97 -3.63
C VAL A 6 6.23 19.64 -3.17
N GLU A 7 6.78 19.09 -2.10
CA GLU A 7 6.33 17.86 -1.44
C GLU A 7 6.27 18.09 0.07
N LYS A 8 5.19 17.68 0.73
CA LYS A 8 4.99 17.89 2.17
C LYS A 8 5.55 16.77 3.04
N GLU A 9 5.68 15.56 2.50
CA GLU A 9 6.20 14.39 3.20
C GLU A 9 7.51 13.91 2.53
N PHE A 10 7.43 12.84 1.74
CA PHE A 10 8.58 12.16 1.15
C PHE A 10 8.45 12.13 -0.38
N LEU A 11 9.58 12.34 -1.07
CA LEU A 11 9.62 12.22 -2.53
C LEU A 11 9.18 10.82 -2.99
N GLY A 12 8.55 10.76 -4.16
CA GLY A 12 8.00 9.53 -4.74
C GLY A 12 6.53 9.24 -4.38
N GLY A 13 5.92 10.04 -3.49
CA GLY A 13 4.49 9.98 -3.18
C GLY A 13 4.03 8.62 -2.64
N GLU A 14 2.74 8.33 -2.74
CA GLU A 14 2.16 7.11 -2.14
C GLU A 14 2.79 5.82 -2.66
N CYS A 15 2.97 5.70 -3.98
CA CYS A 15 3.42 4.46 -4.61
C CYS A 15 4.81 4.01 -4.12
N LEU A 16 5.75 4.95 -3.99
CA LEU A 16 7.09 4.64 -3.49
C LEU A 16 7.07 4.39 -1.97
N ASN A 17 6.35 5.23 -1.23
CA ASN A 17 6.50 5.30 0.21
C ASN A 17 5.61 4.34 0.99
N ARG A 18 4.36 4.15 0.54
CA ARG A 18 3.31 3.44 1.29
C ARG A 18 2.37 2.65 0.37
N GLY A 19 2.82 2.32 -0.84
CA GLY A 19 2.01 1.68 -1.87
C GLY A 19 2.79 0.59 -2.60
N CYS A 20 2.98 0.77 -3.90
CA CYS A 20 3.56 -0.21 -4.80
C CYS A 20 4.89 -0.80 -4.32
N ILE A 21 5.90 0.04 -4.03
CA ILE A 21 7.24 -0.45 -3.72
C ILE A 21 7.25 -1.32 -2.46
N PRO A 22 6.74 -0.86 -1.30
CA PRO A 22 6.70 -1.69 -0.10
C PRO A 22 5.77 -2.91 -0.28
N SER A 23 4.63 -2.79 -0.95
CA SER A 23 3.71 -3.93 -1.11
C SER A 23 4.31 -5.02 -1.99
N LYS A 24 4.99 -4.66 -3.08
CA LYS A 24 5.64 -5.63 -3.99
C LYS A 24 6.85 -6.29 -3.34
N ALA A 25 7.61 -5.55 -2.52
CA ALA A 25 8.70 -6.12 -1.72
C ALA A 25 8.18 -7.21 -0.77
N LEU A 26 7.06 -6.96 -0.07
CA LEU A 26 6.44 -7.92 0.84
C LEU A 26 5.82 -9.12 0.11
N LEU A 27 5.12 -8.87 -1.01
CA LEU A 27 4.53 -9.92 -1.84
C LEU A 27 5.56 -10.87 -2.42
N HIS A 28 6.72 -10.34 -2.83
CA HIS A 28 7.83 -11.16 -3.33
C HIS A 28 8.34 -12.11 -2.25
N VAL A 29 8.59 -11.61 -1.03
CA VAL A 29 9.07 -12.47 0.06
C VAL A 29 8.04 -13.53 0.44
N SER A 30 6.75 -13.18 0.50
CA SER A 30 5.73 -14.18 0.82
C SER A 30 5.51 -15.19 -0.32
N SER A 31 5.75 -14.84 -1.59
CA SER A 31 5.66 -15.80 -2.70
C SER A 31 6.70 -16.91 -2.61
N LEU A 32 7.90 -16.61 -2.10
CA LEU A 32 8.94 -17.62 -1.87
C LEU A 32 8.46 -18.74 -0.93
N LEU A 33 7.64 -18.41 0.07
CA LEU A 33 7.05 -19.43 0.97
C LEU A 33 6.06 -20.34 0.23
N THR A 34 5.29 -19.78 -0.69
CA THR A 34 4.38 -20.56 -1.55
C THR A 34 5.17 -21.45 -2.48
N GLU A 35 6.19 -20.92 -3.15
CA GLU A 35 7.05 -21.68 -4.07
C GLU A 35 7.73 -22.87 -3.36
N LEU A 36 8.29 -22.65 -2.16
CA LEU A 36 8.90 -23.72 -1.37
C LEU A 36 7.88 -24.79 -0.94
N ARG A 37 6.66 -24.39 -0.60
CA ARG A 37 5.57 -25.30 -0.21
C ARG A 37 5.11 -26.15 -1.40
N ASP A 38 4.92 -25.52 -2.54
CA ASP A 38 4.41 -26.15 -3.75
C ASP A 38 5.47 -27.03 -4.44
N ALA A 39 6.77 -26.72 -4.25
CA ALA A 39 7.86 -27.53 -4.77
C ALA A 39 7.97 -28.92 -4.12
N GLY A 40 7.47 -29.10 -2.89
CA GLY A 40 7.56 -30.38 -2.18
C GLY A 40 6.85 -31.52 -2.89
N PRO A 41 5.54 -31.43 -3.16
CA PRO A 41 4.78 -32.46 -3.86
C PRO A 41 5.23 -32.72 -5.31
N VAL A 42 5.77 -31.70 -5.98
CA VAL A 42 6.10 -31.77 -7.42
C VAL A 42 7.53 -32.22 -7.67
N PHE A 43 8.49 -31.69 -6.91
CA PHE A 43 9.92 -31.88 -7.13
C PHE A 43 10.64 -32.60 -5.98
N GLY A 44 9.93 -32.94 -4.91
CA GLY A 44 10.51 -33.63 -3.74
C GLY A 44 11.34 -32.72 -2.83
N VAL A 45 11.19 -31.39 -2.94
CA VAL A 45 11.90 -30.42 -2.09
C VAL A 45 11.36 -30.49 -0.65
N LYS A 46 12.26 -30.71 0.32
CA LYS A 46 11.91 -30.72 1.75
C LYS A 46 12.40 -29.42 2.41
N ALA A 47 11.48 -28.49 2.63
CA ALA A 47 11.74 -27.19 3.26
C ALA A 47 10.89 -27.05 4.53
N GLU A 48 11.21 -27.86 5.54
CA GLU A 48 10.48 -27.90 6.81
C GLU A 48 10.90 -26.75 7.73
N GLY A 49 9.94 -26.19 8.48
CA GLY A 49 10.21 -25.17 9.49
C GLY A 49 10.58 -23.78 8.96
N VAL A 50 10.46 -23.53 7.66
CA VAL A 50 10.71 -22.20 7.07
C VAL A 50 9.69 -21.19 7.60
N ARG A 51 10.20 -20.10 8.18
CA ARG A 51 9.39 -18.99 8.71
C ARG A 51 10.01 -17.67 8.28
N VAL A 52 9.16 -16.66 8.15
CA VAL A 52 9.61 -15.28 7.92
C VAL A 52 9.88 -14.63 9.26
N ASP A 53 11.09 -14.13 9.44
CA ASP A 53 11.40 -13.14 10.46
C ASP A 53 10.82 -11.80 10.00
N LEU A 54 9.70 -11.41 10.59
CA LEU A 54 8.98 -10.20 10.20
C LEU A 54 9.77 -8.94 10.56
N VAL A 55 10.58 -8.96 11.62
CA VAL A 55 11.41 -7.81 12.00
C VAL A 55 12.49 -7.57 10.95
N ALA A 56 13.20 -8.64 10.55
CA ALA A 56 14.20 -8.57 9.49
C ALA A 56 13.57 -8.18 8.14
N LEU A 57 12.39 -8.72 7.81
CA LEU A 57 11.65 -8.37 6.60
C LEU A 57 11.28 -6.88 6.57
N GLN A 58 10.75 -6.34 7.67
CA GLN A 58 10.37 -4.93 7.75
C GLN A 58 11.58 -4.01 7.64
N ALA A 59 12.70 -4.37 8.28
CA ALA A 59 13.95 -3.63 8.16
C ALA A 59 14.47 -3.60 6.71
N TRP A 60 14.49 -4.76 6.04
CA TRP A 60 14.88 -4.85 4.63
C TRP A 60 13.96 -4.02 3.72
N ARG A 61 12.64 -4.15 3.89
CA ARG A 61 11.63 -3.39 3.14
C ARG A 61 11.82 -1.89 3.32
N ALA A 62 12.10 -1.42 4.54
CA ALA A 62 12.40 -0.01 4.81
C ALA A 62 13.65 0.46 4.07
N GLY A 63 14.70 -0.38 4.01
CA GLY A 63 15.90 -0.12 3.23
C GLY A 63 15.63 -0.01 1.72
N VAL A 64 14.74 -0.83 1.17
CA VAL A 64 14.29 -0.73 -0.24
C VAL A 64 13.63 0.62 -0.49
N VAL A 65 12.68 1.03 0.35
CA VAL A 65 12.00 2.33 0.23
C VAL A 65 13.00 3.48 0.30
N GLU A 66 13.94 3.44 1.23
CA GLU A 66 14.93 4.52 1.39
C GLU A 66 15.89 4.63 0.19
N LYS A 67 16.32 3.48 -0.35
CA LYS A 67 17.12 3.45 -1.58
C LYS A 67 16.39 4.11 -2.74
N GLU A 68 15.11 3.79 -2.94
CA GLU A 68 14.31 4.36 -4.03
C GLU A 68 14.06 5.87 -3.81
N ARG A 69 13.83 6.32 -2.56
CA ARG A 69 13.74 7.76 -2.22
C ARG A 69 15.01 8.51 -2.60
N ALA A 70 16.16 7.97 -2.21
CA ALA A 70 17.45 8.56 -2.53
C ALA A 70 17.68 8.63 -4.05
N GLY A 71 17.29 7.57 -4.77
CA GLY A 71 17.32 7.54 -6.25
C GLY A 71 16.48 8.66 -6.88
N VAL A 72 15.23 8.83 -6.44
CA VAL A 72 14.36 9.93 -6.92
C VAL A 72 14.98 11.30 -6.63
N ALA A 73 15.51 11.51 -5.43
CA ALA A 73 16.17 12.76 -5.07
C ALA A 73 17.39 13.07 -5.97
N GLN A 74 18.20 12.05 -6.28
CA GLN A 74 19.33 12.18 -7.19
C GLN A 74 18.89 12.53 -8.60
N LEU A 75 17.85 11.89 -9.13
CA LEU A 75 17.30 12.18 -10.46
C LEU A 75 16.77 13.61 -10.56
N LEU A 76 16.02 14.07 -9.56
CA LEU A 76 15.51 15.45 -9.53
C LEU A 76 16.63 16.48 -9.45
N LYS A 77 17.67 16.20 -8.66
CA LYS A 77 18.87 17.04 -8.57
C LYS A 77 19.61 17.10 -9.91
N ALA A 78 19.83 15.95 -10.55
CA ALA A 78 20.47 15.87 -11.86
C ALA A 78 19.67 16.63 -12.94
N ALA A 79 18.34 16.65 -12.83
CA ALA A 79 17.45 17.42 -13.68
C ALA A 79 17.38 18.93 -13.34
N GLY A 80 18.08 19.40 -12.30
CA GLY A 80 18.09 20.81 -11.87
C GLY A 80 16.77 21.28 -11.26
N VAL A 81 15.97 20.38 -10.69
CA VAL A 81 14.69 20.73 -10.04
C VAL A 81 14.94 21.34 -8.66
N SER A 82 14.30 22.48 -8.38
CA SER A 82 14.30 23.07 -7.04
C SER A 82 13.24 22.38 -6.18
N ILE A 83 13.66 21.59 -5.20
CA ILE A 83 12.77 20.86 -4.30
C ILE A 83 12.48 21.74 -3.08
N ARG A 84 11.21 21.93 -2.74
CA ARG A 84 10.76 22.63 -1.52
C ARG A 84 9.92 21.69 -0.67
N SER A 85 10.11 21.72 0.64
CA SER A 85 9.30 20.93 1.56
C SER A 85 8.17 21.78 2.15
N GLY A 86 6.92 21.37 1.97
CA GLY A 86 5.76 22.11 2.49
C GLY A 86 4.45 21.83 1.77
N THR A 87 3.41 22.57 2.14
CA THR A 87 2.08 22.48 1.51
C THR A 87 1.82 23.74 0.70
N VAL A 88 1.24 23.58 -0.49
CA VAL A 88 0.91 24.69 -1.40
C VAL A 88 -0.60 24.85 -1.50
N GLU A 89 -1.05 26.10 -1.43
CA GLU A 89 -2.42 26.51 -1.70
C GLU A 89 -2.43 27.46 -2.90
N LEU A 90 -3.24 27.19 -3.93
CA LEU A 90 -3.40 28.12 -5.05
C LEU A 90 -4.19 29.34 -4.58
N THR A 91 -3.59 30.52 -4.68
CA THR A 91 -4.22 31.79 -4.28
C THR A 91 -4.71 32.62 -5.46
N GLY A 92 -4.39 32.21 -6.69
CA GLY A 92 -4.88 32.81 -7.93
C GLY A 92 -4.45 32.03 -9.17
N PRO A 93 -4.71 32.57 -10.39
CA PRO A 93 -4.44 31.85 -11.64
C PRO A 93 -2.95 31.51 -11.87
N ARG A 94 -2.04 32.27 -11.28
CA ARG A 94 -0.57 32.15 -11.44
C ARG A 94 0.20 32.39 -10.14
N THR A 95 -0.50 32.30 -9.02
CA THR A 95 0.01 32.58 -7.68
C THR A 95 -0.41 31.47 -6.73
N ALA A 96 0.50 31.12 -5.81
CA ALA A 96 0.23 30.17 -4.76
C ALA A 96 1.02 30.52 -3.50
N LEU A 97 0.57 30.00 -2.37
CA LEU A 97 1.20 30.19 -1.07
C LEU A 97 1.81 28.87 -0.61
N LEU A 98 3.13 28.84 -0.44
CA LEU A 98 3.87 27.73 0.16
C LEU A 98 3.93 27.93 1.67
N ARG A 99 3.44 26.97 2.44
CA ARG A 99 3.67 26.87 3.88
C ARG A 99 4.78 25.83 4.13
N PRO A 100 5.99 26.25 4.56
CA PRO A 100 7.10 25.33 4.77
C PRO A 100 6.80 24.25 5.80
N ALA A 101 7.25 23.02 5.57
CA ALA A 101 7.01 21.91 6.51
C ALA A 101 7.73 22.10 7.86
N ALA A 102 8.88 22.78 7.85
CA ALA A 102 9.65 23.10 9.06
C ALA A 102 9.05 24.25 9.90
N GLY A 103 7.90 24.80 9.50
CA GLY A 103 7.37 26.05 10.04
C GLY A 103 8.04 27.29 9.44
N GLY A 104 7.52 28.46 9.80
CA GLY A 104 7.98 29.75 9.28
C GLY A 104 6.91 30.49 8.47
N ASP A 105 7.30 31.65 7.96
CA ASP A 105 6.39 32.51 7.21
C ASP A 105 6.01 31.88 5.87
N PRO A 106 4.74 31.99 5.44
CA PRO A 106 4.32 31.56 4.14
C PRO A 106 5.05 32.31 3.02
N GLU A 107 5.44 31.59 1.97
CA GLU A 107 6.12 32.15 0.81
C GLU A 107 5.19 32.23 -0.40
N GLU A 108 5.12 33.38 -1.05
CA GLU A 108 4.40 33.52 -2.31
C GLU A 108 5.22 32.91 -3.47
N LEU A 109 4.56 32.05 -4.25
CA LEU A 109 5.10 31.43 -5.44
C LEU A 109 4.39 31.97 -6.68
N HIS A 110 5.17 32.39 -7.66
CA HIS A 110 4.67 32.76 -8.99
C HIS A 110 5.08 31.71 -10.02
N PHE A 111 4.17 31.37 -10.93
CA PHE A 111 4.44 30.38 -11.97
C PHE A 111 3.74 30.72 -13.28
N GLN A 112 4.29 30.23 -14.40
CA GLN A 112 3.64 30.30 -15.70
C GLN A 112 2.64 29.16 -15.91
N ALA A 113 2.92 27.99 -15.32
CA ALA A 113 2.09 26.80 -15.34
C ALA A 113 2.23 26.05 -14.02
N ALA A 114 1.16 25.39 -13.59
CA ALA A 114 1.15 24.50 -12.43
C ALA A 114 0.69 23.11 -12.85
N ILE A 115 1.32 22.08 -12.29
CA ILE A 115 0.88 20.70 -12.41
C ILE A 115 0.44 20.25 -11.02
N LEU A 116 -0.84 19.92 -10.87
CA LEU A 116 -1.38 19.38 -9.63
C LEU A 116 -1.24 17.86 -9.65
N ALA A 117 -0.37 17.35 -8.78
CA ALA A 117 -0.07 15.92 -8.67
C ALA A 117 -0.16 15.45 -7.20
N THR A 118 -1.22 15.88 -6.50
CA THR A 118 -1.41 15.68 -5.05
C THR A 118 -1.77 14.25 -4.63
N GLY A 119 -2.01 13.36 -5.60
CA GLY A 119 -2.31 11.95 -5.36
C GLY A 119 -3.67 11.70 -4.70
N ALA A 120 -3.74 10.62 -3.92
CA ALA A 120 -4.94 10.14 -3.24
C ALA A 120 -4.60 9.70 -1.81
N TYR A 121 -5.63 9.42 -1.01
CA TYR A 121 -5.50 8.90 0.36
C TYR A 121 -6.49 7.74 0.58
N PRO A 122 -6.21 6.83 1.53
CA PRO A 122 -7.12 5.74 1.86
C PRO A 122 -8.50 6.27 2.29
N MET A 123 -9.56 5.66 1.77
CA MET A 123 -10.93 5.95 2.19
C MET A 123 -11.20 5.28 3.54
N SER A 124 -11.91 5.99 4.43
CA SER A 124 -12.50 5.42 5.65
C SER A 124 -14.00 5.27 5.50
N LEU A 125 -14.58 4.24 6.12
CA LEU A 125 -16.01 4.06 6.21
C LEU A 125 -16.52 4.68 7.52
N PRO A 126 -17.67 5.38 7.52
CA PRO A 126 -18.25 5.93 8.75
C PRO A 126 -18.45 4.85 9.83
N GLY A 127 -17.95 5.10 11.03
CA GLY A 127 -17.99 4.15 12.15
C GLY A 127 -16.95 3.03 12.08
N MET A 128 -16.03 3.09 11.11
CA MET A 128 -14.89 2.20 10.93
C MET A 128 -13.63 3.00 10.61
N GLU A 129 -13.44 4.10 11.32
CA GLU A 129 -12.26 4.93 11.18
C GLU A 129 -11.01 4.16 11.63
N PRO A 130 -9.89 4.24 10.89
CA PRO A 130 -8.65 3.61 11.29
C PRO A 130 -8.20 4.06 12.68
N ASP A 131 -7.91 3.10 13.55
CA ASP A 131 -7.51 3.35 14.94
C ASP A 131 -6.03 3.00 15.21
N GLY A 132 -5.32 2.53 14.18
CA GLY A 132 -3.91 2.15 14.27
C GLY A 132 -3.64 0.84 15.02
N SER A 133 -4.68 0.10 15.43
CA SER A 133 -4.53 -1.17 16.14
C SER A 133 -5.35 -2.31 15.52
N ARG A 134 -6.67 -2.16 15.42
CA ARG A 134 -7.60 -3.19 14.93
C ARG A 134 -8.21 -2.81 13.59
N VAL A 135 -8.45 -1.51 13.37
CA VAL A 135 -8.92 -0.99 12.10
C VAL A 135 -7.75 -0.28 11.44
N LEU A 136 -7.25 -0.88 10.36
CA LEU A 136 -6.03 -0.48 9.69
C LEU A 136 -6.32 -0.16 8.23
N THR A 137 -5.63 0.84 7.68
CA THR A 137 -5.56 1.03 6.23
C THR A 137 -4.42 0.19 5.65
N ALA A 138 -4.33 0.17 4.33
CA ALA A 138 -3.19 -0.43 3.64
C ALA A 138 -1.84 0.14 4.12
N ARG A 139 -1.79 1.41 4.56
CA ARG A 139 -0.54 2.04 5.02
C ARG A 139 -0.01 1.37 6.29
N GLU A 140 -0.85 1.20 7.30
CA GLU A 140 -0.46 0.55 8.55
C GLU A 140 -0.18 -0.94 8.34
N MET A 141 -0.97 -1.60 7.48
CA MET A 141 -0.81 -3.02 7.15
C MET A 141 0.57 -3.35 6.57
N LEU A 142 1.16 -2.45 5.78
CA LEU A 142 2.50 -2.65 5.24
C LEU A 142 3.58 -2.70 6.32
N THR A 143 3.34 -2.11 7.50
CA THR A 143 4.32 -1.93 8.58
C THR A 143 4.08 -2.81 9.81
N LEU A 144 3.17 -3.78 9.73
CA LEU A 144 2.87 -4.64 10.88
C LEU A 144 4.13 -5.35 11.41
N SER A 145 4.26 -5.38 12.73
CA SER A 145 5.33 -6.04 13.47
C SER A 145 5.04 -7.52 13.77
N GLU A 146 3.79 -7.95 13.58
CA GLU A 146 3.35 -9.33 13.78
C GLU A 146 2.36 -9.75 12.69
N VAL A 147 2.28 -11.07 12.45
CA VAL A 147 1.30 -11.65 11.53
C VAL A 147 -0.01 -11.84 12.29
N PRO A 148 -1.11 -11.14 11.93
CA PRO A 148 -2.36 -11.29 12.65
C PRO A 148 -2.91 -12.71 12.43
N PRO A 149 -3.42 -13.39 13.48
CA PRO A 149 -3.96 -14.74 13.31
C PRO A 149 -5.21 -14.74 12.42
N GLN A 150 -5.98 -13.65 12.43
CA GLN A 150 -7.16 -13.45 11.61
C GLN A 150 -7.14 -12.05 11.00
N LEU A 151 -7.49 -11.95 9.72
CA LEU A 151 -7.52 -10.70 8.98
C LEU A 151 -8.81 -10.61 8.17
N LEU A 152 -9.63 -9.61 8.48
CA LEU A 152 -10.78 -9.22 7.67
C LEU A 152 -10.37 -8.06 6.75
N VAL A 153 -10.50 -8.25 5.45
CA VAL A 153 -10.24 -7.22 4.43
C VAL A 153 -11.58 -6.70 3.91
N LEU A 154 -11.86 -5.42 4.15
CA LEU A 154 -13.02 -4.74 3.58
C LEU A 154 -12.64 -4.13 2.22
N GLY A 155 -13.19 -4.68 1.15
CA GLY A 155 -12.89 -4.34 -0.23
C GLY A 155 -11.99 -5.36 -0.92
N GLY A 156 -12.52 -6.00 -1.97
CA GLY A 156 -11.85 -6.95 -2.84
C GLY A 156 -11.14 -6.30 -4.03
N GLY A 157 -10.76 -5.03 -3.94
CA GLY A 157 -9.90 -4.38 -4.94
C GLY A 157 -8.46 -4.91 -4.92
N VAL A 158 -7.62 -4.43 -5.85
CA VAL A 158 -6.22 -4.87 -6.01
C VAL A 158 -5.46 -4.85 -4.69
N THR A 159 -5.50 -3.74 -3.95
CA THR A 159 -4.78 -3.61 -2.67
C THR A 159 -5.25 -4.62 -1.62
N GLY A 160 -6.57 -4.83 -1.51
CA GLY A 160 -7.15 -5.78 -0.56
C GLY A 160 -6.75 -7.21 -0.88
N VAL A 161 -6.78 -7.58 -2.17
CA VAL A 161 -6.35 -8.90 -2.64
C VAL A 161 -4.84 -9.11 -2.46
N GLU A 162 -4.01 -8.13 -2.81
CA GLU A 162 -2.55 -8.18 -2.65
C GLU A 162 -2.15 -8.38 -1.18
N LEU A 163 -2.63 -7.52 -0.29
CA LEU A 163 -2.29 -7.62 1.14
C LEU A 163 -2.91 -8.85 1.79
N GLY A 164 -4.16 -9.19 1.43
CA GLY A 164 -4.80 -10.42 1.89
C GLY A 164 -3.99 -11.66 1.50
N GLN A 165 -3.53 -11.73 0.25
CA GLN A 165 -2.67 -12.82 -0.21
C GLN A 165 -1.33 -12.85 0.53
N HIS A 166 -0.71 -11.70 0.77
CA HIS A 166 0.54 -11.63 1.54
C HIS A 166 0.38 -12.25 2.93
N PHE A 167 -0.65 -11.83 3.69
CA PHE A 167 -0.87 -12.33 5.04
C PHE A 167 -1.36 -13.78 5.07
N ALA A 168 -2.16 -14.22 4.10
CA ALA A 168 -2.54 -15.63 3.97
C ALA A 168 -1.32 -16.55 3.79
N ARG A 169 -0.35 -16.13 2.97
CA ARG A 169 0.92 -16.86 2.77
C ARG A 169 1.77 -16.94 4.04
N LEU A 170 1.73 -15.90 4.87
CA LEU A 170 2.39 -15.84 6.18
C LEU A 170 1.64 -16.64 7.27
N GLY A 171 0.41 -17.08 7.01
CA GLY A 171 -0.37 -17.96 7.89
C GLY A 171 -1.62 -17.34 8.52
N SER A 172 -1.96 -16.09 8.20
CA SER A 172 -3.22 -15.50 8.65
C SER A 172 -4.43 -16.22 8.05
N LYS A 173 -5.50 -16.40 8.83
CA LYS A 173 -6.81 -16.72 8.27
C LYS A 173 -7.41 -15.44 7.69
N VAL A 174 -7.54 -15.37 6.36
CA VAL A 174 -7.97 -14.15 5.66
C VAL A 174 -9.38 -14.30 5.09
N THR A 175 -10.24 -13.33 5.37
CA THR A 175 -11.57 -13.19 4.76
C THR A 175 -11.65 -11.85 4.04
N ILE A 176 -12.03 -11.84 2.76
CA ILE A 176 -12.29 -10.63 1.97
C ILE A 176 -13.81 -10.43 1.87
N VAL A 177 -14.28 -9.24 2.22
CA VAL A 177 -15.67 -8.81 2.03
C VAL A 177 -15.72 -7.75 0.94
N GLU A 178 -16.42 -8.05 -0.16
CA GLU A 178 -16.56 -7.18 -1.32
C GLU A 178 -18.04 -6.91 -1.61
N LEU A 179 -18.37 -5.63 -1.75
CA LEU A 179 -19.73 -5.17 -2.03
C LEU A 179 -20.20 -5.62 -3.43
N LEU A 180 -19.30 -5.59 -4.41
CA LEU A 180 -19.58 -5.93 -5.79
C LEU A 180 -19.64 -7.45 -6.01
N PRO A 181 -20.24 -7.92 -7.13
CA PRO A 181 -20.36 -9.35 -7.40
C PRO A 181 -19.03 -10.09 -7.66
N GLN A 182 -17.92 -9.38 -7.81
CA GLN A 182 -16.59 -9.96 -8.05
C GLN A 182 -15.50 -9.14 -7.37
N ILE A 183 -14.37 -9.81 -7.07
CA ILE A 183 -13.12 -9.15 -6.71
C ILE A 183 -12.46 -8.50 -7.94
N VAL A 184 -11.56 -7.55 -7.67
CA VAL A 184 -10.80 -6.78 -8.66
C VAL A 184 -11.72 -6.19 -9.73
N PRO A 185 -12.72 -5.38 -9.32
CA PRO A 185 -13.74 -4.86 -10.23
C PRO A 185 -13.11 -4.07 -11.37
N GLY A 186 -13.68 -4.21 -12.57
CA GLY A 186 -13.11 -3.67 -13.81
C GLY A 186 -12.23 -4.65 -14.58
N THR A 187 -11.86 -5.78 -13.99
CA THR A 187 -11.17 -6.90 -14.68
C THR A 187 -12.19 -7.84 -15.33
N GLU A 188 -11.82 -8.49 -16.43
CA GLU A 188 -12.63 -9.52 -17.09
C GLU A 188 -13.07 -10.61 -16.11
N LYS A 189 -14.34 -11.01 -16.22
CA LYS A 189 -14.98 -11.94 -15.29
C LYS A 189 -14.25 -13.29 -15.18
N ASP A 190 -13.73 -13.80 -16.29
CA ASP A 190 -13.04 -15.09 -16.31
C ASP A 190 -11.71 -15.01 -15.54
N LEU A 191 -10.95 -13.91 -15.71
CA LEU A 191 -9.72 -13.66 -14.96
C LEU A 191 -10.00 -13.48 -13.46
N ALA A 192 -11.03 -12.71 -13.10
CA ALA A 192 -11.45 -12.54 -11.71
C ALA A 192 -11.90 -13.87 -11.09
N THR A 193 -12.55 -14.74 -11.86
CA THR A 193 -12.99 -16.07 -11.42
C THR A 193 -11.80 -16.99 -11.17
N GLU A 194 -10.83 -17.04 -12.07
CA GLU A 194 -9.62 -17.86 -11.88
C GLU A 194 -8.76 -17.34 -10.71
N LEU A 195 -8.63 -16.02 -10.57
CA LEU A 195 -7.97 -15.42 -9.43
C LEU A 195 -8.65 -15.81 -8.12
N ARG A 196 -9.99 -15.69 -8.04
CA ARG A 196 -10.77 -16.10 -6.88
C ARG A 196 -10.50 -17.56 -6.52
N ARG A 197 -10.59 -18.48 -7.49
CA ARG A 197 -10.29 -19.90 -7.29
C ARG A 197 -8.88 -20.12 -6.75
N SER A 198 -7.90 -19.36 -7.23
CA SER A 198 -6.53 -19.46 -6.74
C SER A 198 -6.37 -19.00 -5.30
N LEU A 199 -7.07 -17.94 -4.89
CA LEU A 199 -7.05 -17.42 -3.51
C LEU A 199 -7.79 -18.38 -2.57
N GLU A 200 -8.92 -18.94 -2.99
CA GLU A 200 -9.67 -19.94 -2.21
C GLU A 200 -8.87 -21.23 -2.01
N ARG A 201 -8.12 -21.70 -3.01
CA ARG A 201 -7.17 -22.82 -2.86
C ARG A 201 -6.04 -22.54 -1.86
N MET A 202 -5.71 -21.26 -1.64
CA MET A 202 -4.75 -20.84 -0.61
C MET A 202 -5.37 -20.81 0.80
N GLY A 203 -6.68 -21.05 0.93
CA GLY A 203 -7.41 -21.05 2.20
C GLY A 203 -8.02 -19.70 2.57
N MET A 204 -8.06 -18.74 1.63
CA MET A 204 -8.75 -17.46 1.83
C MET A 204 -10.26 -17.62 1.64
N GLU A 205 -11.05 -16.90 2.43
CA GLU A 205 -12.49 -16.80 2.28
C GLU A 205 -12.86 -15.51 1.53
N ILE A 206 -13.78 -15.58 0.57
CA ILE A 206 -14.13 -14.42 -0.27
C ILE A 206 -15.66 -14.30 -0.34
N LEU A 207 -16.17 -13.20 0.21
CA LEU A 207 -17.59 -12.86 0.30
C LEU A 207 -17.90 -11.68 -0.64
N THR A 208 -18.27 -11.99 -1.87
CA THR A 208 -18.73 -10.99 -2.87
C THR A 208 -20.23 -10.69 -2.70
N GLY A 209 -20.70 -9.56 -3.22
CA GLY A 209 -22.10 -9.15 -3.07
C GLY A 209 -22.49 -8.86 -1.63
N THR A 210 -21.51 -8.62 -0.75
CA THR A 210 -21.68 -8.54 0.70
C THR A 210 -21.34 -7.13 1.18
N ARG A 211 -22.31 -6.47 1.82
CA ARG A 211 -22.14 -5.12 2.36
C ARG A 211 -21.81 -5.20 3.85
N ALA A 212 -20.67 -4.62 4.26
CA ALA A 212 -20.41 -4.33 5.66
C ALA A 212 -21.33 -3.18 6.13
N THR A 213 -22.07 -3.40 7.22
CA THR A 213 -23.06 -2.44 7.75
C THR A 213 -22.62 -1.73 9.03
N GLY A 214 -21.65 -2.29 9.75
CA GLY A 214 -21.15 -1.75 11.01
C GLY A 214 -20.00 -2.60 11.57
N LEU A 215 -19.27 -2.03 12.52
CA LEU A 215 -18.21 -2.70 13.28
C LEU A 215 -18.56 -2.63 14.76
N GLU A 216 -18.70 -3.77 15.40
CA GLU A 216 -18.89 -3.89 16.84
C GLU A 216 -17.67 -4.59 17.46
N ARG A 217 -17.19 -4.07 18.59
CA ARG A 217 -16.11 -4.70 19.35
C ARG A 217 -16.73 -5.58 20.43
N ALA A 218 -16.78 -6.88 20.18
CA ALA A 218 -17.01 -7.83 21.27
C ALA A 218 -15.76 -7.82 22.18
N GLY A 219 -15.99 -7.57 23.48
CA GLY A 219 -14.95 -7.52 24.51
C GLY A 219 -14.24 -8.86 24.69
#